data_AF-A0A9W4S2Q7-F1
#
_entry.id   AF-A0A9W4S2Q7-F1
#
_cell.length_a   1.000
_cell.length_b   1.000
_cell.length_c   1.000
_cell.angle_alpha   90.00
_cell.angle_beta   90.00
_cell.angle_gamma   90.00
#
_symmetry.space_group_name_H-M   'P 1'
#
loop_
_entity.id
_entity.type
_entity.pdbx_description
1 polymer ?
#
loop_
_entity_poly.entity_id
_entity_poly.type
_entity_poly.pdbx_seq_one_letter_code
_entity_poly.pdbx_strand_id
1 'polypeptide(L)'
;MKKDGRAEQLPASPDVFWVYWRTPDEWAAAIEAWIDETAQKGVVLTLYELTEGEGTRGTDFHGLDSDLLQKALQVLVKRGKAQIFGQEDSQGVKFF
;
A
#
# COMPACT_ATOMS: atom_id res chain seq x y z
N MET A 1 3.91 -18.34 -16.04
CA MET A 1 4.91 -17.53 -15.30
C MET A 1 4.20 -16.93 -14.08
N LYS A 2 4.13 -17.67 -12.96
CA LYS A 2 3.44 -17.30 -11.70
C LYS A 2 4.31 -17.68 -10.48
N LYS A 3 5.64 -17.61 -10.60
CA LYS A 3 6.51 -18.32 -9.65
C LYS A 3 6.84 -17.52 -8.38
N ASP A 4 6.90 -16.18 -8.44
CA ASP A 4 7.39 -15.36 -7.32
C ASP A 4 6.50 -14.15 -6.96
N GLY A 5 5.23 -14.10 -7.41
CA GLY A 5 4.32 -12.98 -7.12
C GLY A 5 4.68 -11.64 -7.79
N ARG A 6 5.75 -11.59 -8.59
CA ARG A 6 6.22 -10.38 -9.31
C ARG A 6 5.42 -10.01 -10.56
N ALA A 7 4.44 -10.81 -10.93
CA ALA A 7 3.50 -10.46 -11.99
C ALA A 7 2.10 -10.91 -11.61
N GLU A 8 1.12 -10.03 -11.79
CA GLU A 8 -0.30 -10.28 -11.52
C GLU A 8 -1.10 -9.95 -12.78
N GLN A 9 -1.87 -10.92 -13.27
CA GLN A 9 -2.77 -10.71 -14.39
C GLN A 9 -3.98 -9.88 -13.96
N LEU A 10 -4.40 -8.91 -14.78
CA LEU A 10 -5.60 -8.14 -14.49
C LEU A 10 -6.84 -9.01 -14.76
N PRO A 11 -7.78 -9.14 -13.79
CA PRO A 11 -8.95 -9.99 -13.97
C PRO A 11 -9.84 -9.59 -15.16
N ALA A 12 -9.93 -8.29 -15.45
CA ALA A 12 -10.74 -7.77 -16.55
C ALA A 12 -10.09 -7.89 -17.93
N SER A 13 -8.78 -8.11 -17.99
CA SER A 13 -7.99 -8.07 -19.22
C SER A 13 -6.92 -9.17 -19.18
N PRO A 14 -7.19 -10.37 -19.73
CA PRO A 14 -6.33 -11.54 -19.55
C PRO A 14 -4.94 -11.38 -20.18
N ASP A 15 -4.76 -10.46 -21.13
CA ASP A 15 -3.45 -10.23 -21.74
C ASP A 15 -2.68 -9.07 -21.10
N VAL A 16 -3.22 -8.47 -20.03
CA VAL A 16 -2.61 -7.35 -19.32
C VAL A 16 -2.12 -7.81 -17.95
N PHE A 17 -0.90 -7.42 -17.60
CA PHE A 17 -0.23 -7.82 -16.38
C PHE A 17 0.36 -6.62 -15.67
N TRP A 18 0.18 -6.57 -14.35
CA TRP A 18 1.07 -5.84 -13.48
C TRP A 18 2.42 -6.55 -13.43
N VAL A 19 3.49 -5.79 -13.51
CA VAL A 19 4.86 -6.26 -13.27
C VAL A 19 5.43 -5.47 -12.11
N TYR A 20 5.83 -6.18 -11.06
CA TYR A 20 6.23 -5.61 -9.79
C TYR A 20 7.74 -5.68 -9.62
N TRP A 21 8.36 -4.53 -9.36
CA TRP A 21 9.74 -4.45 -8.90
C TRP A 21 9.85 -4.75 -7.39
N ARG A 22 8.82 -4.36 -6.63
CA ARG A 22 8.49 -4.85 -5.29
C ARG A 22 7.05 -5.31 -5.27
N THR A 23 6.82 -6.49 -4.71
CA THR A 23 5.49 -7.10 -4.53
C THR A 23 4.65 -6.30 -3.54
N PRO A 24 3.30 -6.41 -3.58
CA PRO A 24 2.43 -5.80 -2.58
C PRO A 24 2.80 -6.15 -1.13
N ASP A 25 3.27 -7.38 -0.88
CA ASP A 25 3.73 -7.81 0.44
C ASP A 25 5.02 -7.10 0.91
N GLU A 26 5.97 -6.86 0.00
CA GLU A 26 7.18 -6.09 0.29
C GLU A 26 6.86 -4.62 0.55
N TRP A 27 5.91 -4.05 -0.20
CA TRP A 27 5.41 -2.71 0.04
C TRP A 27 4.69 -2.56 1.38
N ALA A 28 3.84 -3.53 1.71
CA ALA A 28 3.17 -3.60 2.99
C ALA A 28 4.19 -3.57 4.15
N ALA A 29 5.29 -4.33 4.02
CA ALA A 29 6.35 -4.32 5.02
C ALA A 29 7.08 -2.97 5.12
N ALA A 30 7.36 -2.32 3.98
CA ALA A 30 8.01 -1.00 3.97
C ALA A 30 7.12 0.10 4.61
N ILE A 31 5.82 0.08 4.32
CA ILE A 31 4.84 1.01 4.93
C ILE A 31 4.73 0.74 6.43
N GLU A 32 4.61 -0.52 6.84
CA GLU A 32 4.54 -0.88 8.25
C GLU A 32 5.77 -0.41 9.03
N ALA A 33 6.98 -0.64 8.49
CA ALA A 33 8.22 -0.19 9.12
C ALA A 33 8.25 1.33 9.31
N TRP A 34 7.83 2.11 8.29
CA TRP A 34 7.75 3.57 8.41
C TRP A 34 6.74 4.02 9.46
N ILE A 35 5.58 3.36 9.55
CA ILE A 35 4.57 3.65 10.58
C ILE A 35 5.13 3.43 12.00
N ASP A 36 5.90 2.36 12.18
CA ASP A 36 6.57 2.07 13.46
C ASP A 36 7.66 3.10 13.78
N GLU A 37 8.52 3.42 12.82
CA GLU A 37 9.61 4.39 12.98
C GLU A 37 9.12 5.80 13.29
N THR A 38 7.96 6.18 12.75
CA THR A 38 7.37 7.51 12.92
C THR A 38 6.30 7.59 14.02
N ALA A 39 6.04 6.48 14.72
CA ALA A 39 5.04 6.39 15.80
C ALA A 39 3.62 6.83 15.38
N GLN A 40 3.22 6.50 14.14
CA GLN A 40 1.91 6.89 13.57
C GLN A 40 0.79 5.88 13.86
N LYS A 41 1.05 4.85 14.68
CA LYS A 41 0.03 3.88 15.11
C LYS A 41 -1.10 4.58 15.87
N GLY A 42 -2.33 4.14 15.62
CA GLY A 42 -3.51 4.70 16.27
C GLY A 42 -4.11 5.94 15.60
N VAL A 43 -3.36 6.63 14.73
CA VAL A 43 -3.80 7.78 13.94
C VAL A 43 -4.40 7.32 12.61
N VAL A 44 -5.38 8.06 12.11
CA VAL A 44 -5.92 7.85 10.75
C VAL A 44 -5.14 8.75 9.79
N LEU A 45 -4.53 8.15 8.78
CA LEU A 45 -3.88 8.85 7.67
C LEU A 45 -4.73 8.71 6.41
N THR A 46 -4.81 9.75 5.60
CA THR A 46 -5.34 9.65 4.24
C THR A 46 -4.36 8.90 3.35
N LEU A 47 -4.86 8.26 2.28
CA LEU A 47 -3.97 7.63 1.29
C LEU A 47 -3.06 8.66 0.62
N TYR A 48 -3.55 9.89 0.42
CA TYR A 48 -2.75 11.00 -0.10
C TYR A 48 -1.57 11.34 0.82
N GLU A 49 -1.78 11.41 2.14
CA GLU A 49 -0.67 11.69 3.08
C GLU A 49 0.42 10.60 3.04
N LEU A 50 0.07 9.35 2.73
CA LEU A 50 1.04 8.27 2.64
C LEU A 50 1.93 8.37 1.38
N THR A 51 1.40 8.80 0.25
CA THR A 51 2.17 8.83 -1.00
C THR A 51 2.68 10.22 -1.36
N GLU A 52 2.00 11.28 -0.95
CA GLU A 52 2.30 12.66 -1.35
C GLU A 52 2.66 13.57 -0.15
N GLY A 53 2.56 13.06 1.09
CA GLY A 53 2.85 13.82 2.29
C GLY A 53 4.33 14.19 2.44
N GLU A 54 4.61 15.34 3.06
CA GLU A 54 5.98 15.77 3.38
C GLU A 54 6.72 14.75 4.25
N GLY A 55 6.02 14.07 5.16
CA GLY A 55 6.59 13.06 6.06
C GLY A 55 7.05 11.77 5.38
N THR A 56 6.60 11.52 4.14
CA THR A 56 7.00 10.33 3.37
C THR A 56 8.05 10.66 2.31
N ARG A 57 8.44 11.93 2.16
CA ARG A 57 9.53 12.29 1.24
C ARG A 57 10.82 11.56 1.59
N GLY A 58 11.40 10.90 0.59
CA GLY A 58 12.60 10.09 0.74
C GLY A 58 12.36 8.63 1.10
N THR A 59 11.11 8.21 1.36
CA THR A 59 10.77 6.78 1.38
C THR A 59 10.59 6.27 -0.04
N ASP A 60 10.80 4.97 -0.23
CA ASP A 60 10.63 4.33 -1.54
C ASP A 60 9.18 4.33 -2.05
N PHE A 61 8.21 4.51 -1.15
CA PHE A 61 6.77 4.48 -1.48
C PHE A 61 6.16 5.89 -1.65
N HIS A 62 6.97 6.95 -1.58
CA HIS A 62 6.53 8.28 -1.98
C HIS A 62 6.23 8.29 -3.49
N GLY A 63 5.07 8.81 -3.88
CA GLY A 63 4.57 8.77 -5.26
C GLY A 63 4.16 7.37 -5.74
N LEU A 64 3.96 6.40 -4.82
CA LEU A 64 3.49 5.07 -5.20
C LEU A 64 2.11 5.16 -5.87
N ASP A 65 1.95 4.43 -6.97
CA ASP A 65 0.68 4.30 -7.66
C ASP A 65 -0.45 3.88 -6.70
N SER A 66 -1.61 4.51 -6.82
CA SER A 66 -2.74 4.34 -5.89
C SER A 66 -3.27 2.90 -5.86
N ASP A 67 -3.34 2.23 -7.01
CA ASP A 67 -3.80 0.84 -7.07
C ASP A 67 -2.81 -0.09 -6.38
N LEU A 68 -1.51 0.18 -6.53
CA LEU A 68 -0.46 -0.58 -5.85
C LEU A 68 -0.41 -0.29 -4.34
N LEU A 69 -0.62 0.95 -3.93
CA LEU A 69 -0.78 1.33 -2.52
C LEU A 69 -1.95 0.57 -1.90
N GLN A 70 -3.12 0.58 -2.55
CA GLN A 70 -4.29 -0.14 -2.05
C GLN A 70 -4.01 -1.64 -1.95
N LYS A 71 -3.34 -2.25 -2.93
CA LYS A 71 -2.92 -3.66 -2.86
C LYS A 71 -2.03 -3.93 -1.64
N ALA A 72 -1.07 -3.06 -1.36
CA ALA A 72 -0.18 -3.18 -0.20
C ALA A 72 -0.94 -3.00 1.14
N LEU A 73 -1.81 -1.99 1.24
CA LEU A 73 -2.64 -1.77 2.43
C LEU A 73 -3.60 -2.95 2.68
N GLN A 74 -4.15 -3.55 1.62
CA GLN A 74 -4.99 -4.75 1.75
C GLN A 74 -4.22 -5.96 2.29
N VAL A 75 -2.91 -6.07 2.05
CA VAL A 75 -2.08 -7.09 2.71
C VAL A 75 -2.03 -6.84 4.23
N LEU A 76 -1.85 -5.59 4.66
CA LEU A 76 -1.85 -5.24 6.09
C LEU A 76 -3.23 -5.44 6.76
N VAL A 77 -4.32 -5.13 6.04
CA VAL A 77 -5.68 -5.41 6.49
C VAL A 77 -5.90 -6.91 6.70
N LYS A 78 -5.51 -7.74 5.74
CA LYS A 78 -5.61 -9.21 5.86
C LYS A 78 -4.78 -9.77 7.02
N ARG A 79 -3.68 -9.10 7.37
CA ARG A 79 -2.82 -9.45 8.52
C ARG A 79 -3.34 -8.89 9.85
N GLY A 80 -4.44 -8.13 9.85
CA GLY A 80 -5.01 -7.51 11.05
C GLY A 80 -4.21 -6.32 11.59
N LYS A 81 -3.33 -5.72 10.76
CA LYS A 81 -2.43 -4.62 11.15
C LYS A 81 -2.93 -3.24 10.74
N ALA A 82 -3.92 -3.18 9.86
CA ALA A 82 -4.51 -1.93 9.40
C ALA A 82 -6.01 -2.09 9.14
N GLN A 83 -6.71 -0.96 9.08
CA GLN A 83 -8.09 -0.86 8.65
C GLN A 83 -8.24 0.34 7.72
N ILE A 84 -8.87 0.12 6.56
CA ILE A 84 -9.17 1.17 5.58
C ILE A 84 -10.62 1.65 5.82
N PHE A 85 -10.83 2.96 5.70
CA PHE A 85 -12.09 3.68 5.87
C PHE A 85 -12.37 4.52 4.63
N GLY A 86 -13.63 4.96 4.49
CA GLY A 86 -14.05 5.88 3.44
C GLY A 86 -14.44 5.19 2.12
N GLN A 87 -14.80 6.00 1.13
CA GLN A 87 -15.21 5.58 -0.21
C GLN A 87 -14.51 6.44 -1.26
N GLU A 88 -14.25 5.85 -2.42
CA GLU A 88 -13.69 6.53 -3.60
C GLU A 88 -12.48 7.40 -3.25
N ASP A 89 -12.58 8.72 -3.42
CA ASP A 89 -11.46 9.66 -3.28
C ASP A 89 -11.21 10.12 -1.84
N SER A 90 -12.02 9.66 -0.88
CA SER A 90 -11.92 10.05 0.55
C SER A 90 -11.52 8.87 1.43
N GLN A 91 -10.55 8.07 0.97
CA GLN A 91 -10.07 6.92 1.73
C GLN A 91 -9.02 7.32 2.79
N GLY A 92 -9.17 6.73 3.97
CA GLY A 92 -8.20 6.80 5.05
C GLY A 92 -7.83 5.42 5.56
N VAL A 93 -6.72 5.31 6.27
CA VAL A 93 -6.23 4.07 6.87
C VAL A 93 -5.73 4.32 8.28
N LYS A 94 -6.06 3.41 9.19
CA LYS A 94 -5.52 3.37 10.56
C LYS A 94 -4.68 2.12 10.71
N PHE A 95 -3.51 2.27 11.31
CA PHE A 95 -2.61 1.17 11.65
C PHE A 95 -2.67 0.86 13.15
N PHE A 96 -2.44 -0.40 13.51
CA PHE A 96 -2.54 -0.94 14.88
C PHE A 96 -1.20 -1.45 15.41
#